data_AF-A0A930SDM3-F1
#
_entry.id   AF-A0A930SDM3-F1
#
_cell.length_a   1.000
_cell.length_b   1.000
_cell.length_c   1.000
_cell.angle_alpha   90.00
_cell.angle_beta   90.00
_cell.angle_gamma   90.00
#
_symmetry.space_group_name_H-M   'P 1'
#
loop_
_entity.id
_entity.type
_entity.pdbx_description
1 polymer ?
#
loop_
_entity_poly.entity_id
_entity_poly.type
_entity_poly.pdbx_seq_one_letter_code
_entity_poly.pdbx_strand_id
1 'polypeptide(L)'
;MVDTDILTAVSKTVHKALNVPIYLEFKENNMTFPCAYIKVIEPSMSRHVGTLYNTSLDLDIMYYANNLDVVTDTRKLLEIPSVLYQLLEFVQVGERTIMGTGMKYKVSDGILHFFVTYENILRSVSKPIEHMKHMELTERVKDGR
;
A
#
# COMPACT_ATOMS: atom_id res chain seq x y z
N MET A 1 1.68 8.11 -6.02
CA MET A 1 2.88 7.47 -5.44
C MET A 1 2.36 6.33 -4.60
N VAL A 2 2.61 5.08 -4.99
CA VAL A 2 2.25 3.90 -4.18
C VAL A 2 3.21 3.86 -3.00
N ASP A 3 2.71 3.73 -1.78
CA ASP A 3 3.56 3.57 -0.59
C ASP A 3 4.19 2.17 -0.62
N THR A 4 5.41 2.10 -1.16
CA THR A 4 6.18 0.85 -1.34
C THR A 4 6.56 0.21 -0.01
N ASP A 5 6.61 0.99 1.07
CA ASP A 5 6.98 0.49 2.39
C ASP A 5 5.85 -0.34 2.98
N ILE A 6 4.60 0.12 2.81
CA ILE A 6 3.41 -0.66 3.19
C ILE A 6 3.35 -1.95 2.38
N LEU A 7 3.55 -1.89 1.06
CA LEU A 7 3.52 -3.09 0.22
C LEU A 7 4.60 -4.11 0.62
N THR A 8 5.80 -3.65 0.95
CA THR A 8 6.90 -4.50 1.43
C THR A 8 6.58 -5.13 2.77
N ALA A 9 5.99 -4.36 3.70
CA ALA A 9 5.62 -4.86 5.02
C ALA A 9 4.52 -5.92 4.94
N VAL A 10 3.45 -5.65 4.17
CA VAL A 10 2.38 -6.63 3.93
C VAL A 10 2.94 -7.90 3.30
N SER A 11 3.81 -7.77 2.29
CA SER A 11 4.47 -8.92 1.66
C SER A 11 5.22 -9.80 2.66
N LYS A 12 6.01 -9.18 3.55
CA LYS A 12 6.75 -9.90 4.60
C LYS A 12 5.80 -10.57 5.60
N THR A 13 4.74 -9.89 6.02
CA THR A 13 3.74 -10.43 6.94
C THR A 13 3.03 -11.65 6.34
N VAL A 14 2.58 -11.56 5.10
CA VAL A 14 1.92 -12.67 4.40
C VAL A 14 2.89 -13.84 4.16
N HIS A 15 4.13 -13.56 3.75
CA HIS A 15 5.16 -14.59 3.58
C HIS A 15 5.40 -15.36 4.89
N LYS A 16 5.56 -14.64 6.00
CA LYS A 16 5.76 -15.23 7.33
C LYS A 16 4.57 -16.08 7.78
N ALA A 17 3.35 -15.63 7.44
CA ALA A 17 2.12 -16.30 7.84
C ALA A 17 1.89 -17.62 7.10
N LEU A 18 2.03 -17.57 5.77
CA LEU A 18 1.63 -18.66 4.89
C LEU A 18 2.82 -19.54 4.49
N ASN A 19 4.04 -19.06 4.70
CA ASN A 19 5.28 -19.73 4.30
C ASN A 19 5.30 -20.08 2.80
N VAL A 20 4.82 -19.16 1.97
CA VAL A 20 4.76 -19.30 0.50
C VAL A 20 5.44 -18.13 -0.20
N PRO A 21 5.98 -18.33 -1.42
CA PRO A 21 6.50 -17.25 -2.25
C PRO A 21 5.46 -16.14 -2.49
N ILE A 22 5.92 -14.89 -2.45
CA ILE A 22 5.09 -13.70 -2.69
C ILE A 22 5.50 -13.05 -4.00
N TYR A 23 4.54 -12.78 -4.87
CA TYR A 23 4.72 -12.10 -6.13
C TYR A 23 3.99 -10.75 -6.12
N LEU A 24 4.63 -9.71 -6.65
CA LEU A 24 4.04 -8.38 -6.84
C LEU A 24 3.71 -8.10 -8.32
N GLU A 25 4.34 -8.85 -9.22
CA GLU A 25 4.06 -8.88 -10.65
C GLU A 25 3.64 -10.31 -11.04
N PHE A 26 2.50 -10.45 -11.70
CA PHE A 26 2.04 -11.76 -12.15
C PHE A 26 2.78 -12.15 -13.43
N LYS A 27 3.55 -13.24 -13.39
CA LYS A 27 4.26 -13.82 -14.54
C LYS A 27 4.03 -15.33 -14.54
N GLU A 28 2.95 -15.76 -15.21
CA GLU A 28 2.44 -17.14 -15.24
C GLU A 28 3.54 -18.20 -15.41
N ASN A 29 4.53 -17.95 -16.26
CA ASN A 29 5.50 -18.96 -16.66
C ASN A 29 6.58 -19.30 -15.60
N ASN A 30 6.69 -18.53 -14.50
CA ASN A 30 7.78 -18.69 -13.51
C ASN A 30 7.29 -18.75 -12.04
N MET A 31 6.01 -19.10 -11.82
CA MET A 31 5.45 -19.14 -10.47
C MET A 31 5.60 -20.53 -9.84
N THR A 32 6.04 -20.56 -8.58
CA THR A 32 6.12 -21.78 -7.77
C THR A 32 4.90 -21.86 -6.86
N PHE A 33 4.13 -22.94 -6.96
CA PHE A 33 2.91 -23.12 -6.17
C PHE A 33 3.16 -24.00 -4.93
N PRO A 34 2.45 -23.77 -3.81
CA PRO A 34 1.50 -22.69 -3.59
C PRO A 34 2.19 -21.32 -3.47
N CYS A 35 1.52 -20.24 -3.86
CA CYS A 35 2.04 -18.87 -3.75
C CYS A 35 0.95 -17.85 -3.44
N ALA A 36 1.39 -16.66 -3.03
CA ALA A 36 0.53 -15.48 -2.93
C ALA A 36 0.97 -14.42 -3.94
N TYR A 37 -0.02 -13.73 -4.51
CA TYR A 37 0.16 -12.58 -5.38
C TYR A 37 -0.53 -11.37 -4.74
N ILE A 38 0.19 -10.26 -4.59
CA ILE A 38 -0.37 -9.05 -3.98
C ILE A 38 -0.54 -8.01 -5.08
N LYS A 39 -1.79 -7.69 -5.38
CA LYS A 39 -2.19 -6.72 -6.38
C LYS A 39 -2.60 -5.42 -5.72
N VAL A 40 -2.07 -4.31 -6.21
CA VAL A 40 -2.57 -2.97 -5.92
C VAL A 40 -3.80 -2.72 -6.80
N ILE A 41 -4.94 -2.39 -6.19
CA ILE A 41 -6.22 -2.23 -6.90
C ILE A 41 -6.39 -0.79 -7.36
N GLU A 42 -6.67 0.12 -6.42
CA GLU A 42 -7.00 1.51 -6.70
C GLU A 42 -6.39 2.41 -5.61
N PRO A 43 -5.10 2.76 -5.72
CA PRO A 43 -4.49 3.65 -4.76
C PRO A 43 -5.02 5.07 -4.99
N SER A 44 -5.47 5.74 -3.93
CA SER A 44 -6.02 7.08 -4.00
C SER A 44 -5.26 8.06 -3.12
N MET A 45 -5.27 9.34 -3.50
CA MET A 45 -4.71 10.42 -2.71
C MET A 45 -5.58 11.65 -2.85
N SER A 46 -5.99 12.23 -1.72
CA SER A 46 -6.78 13.45 -1.67
C SER A 46 -6.15 14.45 -0.70
N ARG A 47 -6.28 15.74 -0.99
CA ARG A 47 -5.77 16.78 -0.09
C ARG A 47 -6.61 16.78 1.18
N HIS A 48 -5.95 16.63 2.32
CA HIS A 48 -6.58 16.76 3.63
C HIS A 48 -6.68 18.25 4.01
N VAL A 49 -5.55 18.86 4.40
CA VAL A 49 -5.44 20.29 4.74
C VAL A 49 -4.03 20.79 4.44
N GLY A 50 -3.90 21.94 3.78
CA GLY A 50 -2.61 22.55 3.50
C GLY A 50 -1.69 21.60 2.72
N THR A 51 -0.56 21.22 3.33
CA THR A 51 0.41 20.25 2.78
C THR A 51 0.15 18.81 3.21
N LEU A 52 -0.94 18.53 3.91
CA LEU A 52 -1.33 17.17 4.32
C LEU A 52 -2.27 16.54 3.30
N TYR A 53 -2.05 15.25 3.02
CA TYR A 53 -2.79 14.44 2.07
C TYR A 53 -3.23 13.15 2.72
N ASN A 54 -4.50 12.78 2.55
CA ASN A 54 -4.98 11.43 2.82
C ASN A 54 -4.55 10.53 1.67
N THR A 55 -4.04 9.34 1.98
CA THR A 55 -3.73 8.30 1.01
C THR A 55 -4.47 7.03 1.38
N SER A 56 -5.00 6.32 0.39
CA SER A 56 -5.52 4.96 0.55
C SER A 56 -4.75 4.01 -0.37
N LEU A 57 -4.42 2.83 0.15
CA LEU A 57 -3.83 1.73 -0.59
C LEU A 57 -4.73 0.49 -0.47
N ASP A 58 -5.50 0.23 -1.52
CA ASP A 58 -6.36 -0.95 -1.62
C ASP A 58 -5.58 -2.13 -2.23
N LEU A 59 -5.54 -3.24 -1.50
CA LEU A 59 -4.82 -4.45 -1.87
C LEU A 59 -5.77 -5.64 -2.06
N ASP A 60 -5.47 -6.46 -3.07
CA ASP A 60 -6.02 -7.81 -3.25
C ASP A 60 -4.86 -8.81 -3.07
N ILE A 61 -4.93 -9.60 -2.01
CA ILE A 61 -3.98 -10.67 -1.72
C ILE A 61 -4.61 -11.96 -2.23
N MET A 62 -4.08 -12.44 -3.35
CA MET A 62 -4.54 -13.62 -4.04
C MET A 62 -3.70 -14.82 -3.64
N TYR A 63 -4.30 -15.90 -3.17
CA TYR A 63 -3.60 -17.15 -2.85
C TYR A 63 -3.94 -18.23 -3.87
N TYR A 64 -2.88 -18.78 -4.48
CA TYR A 64 -2.94 -19.87 -5.44
C TYR A 64 -2.40 -21.14 -4.80
N ALA A 65 -3.26 -22.15 -4.66
CA ALA A 65 -2.88 -23.44 -4.09
C ALA A 65 -2.05 -24.29 -5.07
N ASN A 66 -2.37 -24.21 -6.36
CA ASN A 66 -1.74 -24.97 -7.44
C ASN A 66 -1.87 -24.19 -8.76
N ASN A 67 -1.32 -24.74 -9.85
CA ASN A 67 -1.37 -24.18 -11.20
C ASN A 67 -2.62 -24.59 -12.00
N LEU A 68 -3.60 -25.24 -11.37
CA LEU A 68 -4.81 -25.75 -12.01
C LEU A 68 -6.01 -24.91 -11.59
N ASP A 69 -6.94 -24.67 -12.51
CA ASP A 69 -8.18 -23.93 -12.23
C ASP A 69 -9.14 -24.66 -11.26
N VAL A 70 -8.84 -25.91 -10.89
CA VAL A 70 -9.68 -26.74 -10.04
C VAL A 70 -8.94 -27.06 -8.74
N VAL A 71 -9.31 -26.37 -7.67
CA VAL A 71 -8.88 -26.73 -6.31
C VAL A 71 -9.70 -27.92 -5.84
N THR A 72 -9.04 -29.08 -5.75
CA THR A 72 -9.64 -30.36 -5.32
C THR A 72 -10.00 -30.39 -3.83
N ASP A 73 -9.42 -29.50 -3.02
CA ASP A 73 -9.69 -29.38 -1.58
C ASP A 73 -9.78 -27.90 -1.16
N THR A 74 -10.97 -27.32 -1.30
CA THR A 74 -11.25 -25.92 -0.97
C THR A 74 -11.19 -25.63 0.53
N ARG A 75 -11.16 -26.65 1.41
CA ARG A 75 -11.15 -26.45 2.87
C ARG A 75 -9.91 -25.70 3.34
N LYS A 76 -8.75 -25.98 2.71
CA LYS A 76 -7.50 -25.26 3.01
C LYS A 76 -7.58 -23.77 2.69
N LEU A 77 -8.38 -23.39 1.69
CA LEU A 77 -8.60 -21.97 1.35
C LEU A 77 -9.49 -21.26 2.38
N LEU A 78 -10.31 -22.00 3.15
CA LEU A 78 -11.21 -21.42 4.14
C LEU A 78 -10.50 -21.08 5.46
N GLU A 79 -9.36 -21.73 5.75
CA GLU A 79 -8.57 -21.46 6.96
C GLU A 79 -7.68 -20.22 6.81
N ILE A 80 -7.14 -19.98 5.61
CA ILE A 80 -6.22 -18.86 5.33
C ILE A 80 -6.81 -17.48 5.70
N PRO A 81 -8.07 -17.13 5.36
CA PRO A 81 -8.65 -15.84 5.71
C PRO A 81 -8.60 -15.54 7.21
N SER A 82 -8.82 -16.54 8.06
CA SER A 82 -8.82 -16.38 9.52
C SER A 82 -7.46 -15.92 10.06
N VAL A 83 -6.38 -16.39 9.42
CA VAL A 83 -5.00 -15.99 9.70
C VAL A 83 -4.73 -14.59 9.15
N LEU A 84 -5.18 -14.31 7.92
CA LEU A 84 -4.98 -13.01 7.27
C LEU A 84 -5.71 -11.88 8.00
N TYR A 85 -6.93 -12.11 8.50
CA TYR A 85 -7.65 -11.12 9.31
C TYR A 85 -6.84 -10.66 10.52
N GLN A 86 -6.24 -11.60 11.26
CA GLN A 86 -5.47 -11.28 12.46
C GLN A 86 -4.15 -10.59 12.13
N LEU A 87 -3.45 -11.04 11.08
CA LEU A 87 -2.10 -10.57 10.79
C LEU A 87 -2.06 -9.26 10.00
N LEU A 88 -3.12 -8.96 9.26
CA LEU A 88 -3.20 -7.73 8.46
C LEU A 88 -3.95 -6.62 9.19
N GLU A 89 -4.45 -6.86 10.40
CA GLU A 89 -5.10 -5.83 11.22
C GLU A 89 -4.09 -4.75 11.59
N PHE A 90 -2.88 -5.16 11.97
CA PHE A 90 -1.79 -4.25 12.29
C PHE A 90 -0.49 -4.73 11.65
N VAL A 91 0.06 -3.91 10.76
CA VAL A 91 1.31 -4.22 10.05
C VAL A 91 2.40 -3.23 10.45
N GLN A 92 3.59 -3.76 10.77
CA GLN A 92 4.74 -2.94 11.11
C GLN A 92 5.44 -2.43 9.85
N VAL A 93 5.56 -1.10 9.72
CA VAL A 93 6.21 -0.39 8.61
C VAL A 93 7.30 0.51 9.18
N GLY A 94 8.55 0.04 9.21
CA GLY A 94 9.64 0.75 9.90
C GLY A 94 9.35 0.86 11.40
N GLU A 95 9.34 2.07 11.95
CA GLU A 95 9.05 2.36 13.36
C GLU A 95 7.55 2.57 13.65
N ARG A 96 6.70 2.62 12.61
CA ARG A 96 5.25 2.83 12.76
C ARG A 96 4.46 1.53 12.54
N THR A 97 3.31 1.42 13.19
CA THR A 97 2.31 0.39 12.91
C THR A 97 1.15 1.03 12.16
N ILE A 98 0.69 0.38 11.09
CA ILE A 98 -0.47 0.83 10.31
C ILE A 98 -1.61 -0.17 10.45
N MET A 99 -2.83 0.34 10.56
CA MET A 99 -4.03 -0.48 10.70
C MET A 99 -4.62 -0.81 9.32
N GLY A 100 -4.89 -2.08 9.06
CA GLY A 100 -5.67 -2.53 7.91
C GLY A 100 -7.16 -2.40 8.19
N THR A 101 -7.93 -1.93 7.21
CA THR A 101 -9.38 -1.75 7.31
C THR A 101 -10.09 -2.36 6.10
N GLY A 102 -11.44 -2.40 6.15
CA GLY A 102 -12.24 -2.87 5.02
C GLY A 102 -12.03 -4.34 4.64
N MET A 103 -11.53 -5.16 5.57
CA MET A 103 -11.13 -6.53 5.26
C MET A 103 -12.31 -7.41 4.89
N LYS A 104 -12.14 -8.16 3.81
CA LYS A 104 -13.12 -9.13 3.33
C LYS A 104 -12.41 -10.13 2.43
N TYR A 105 -12.98 -11.31 2.26
CA TYR A 105 -12.45 -12.29 1.32
C TYR A 105 -13.54 -12.87 0.44
N LYS A 106 -13.13 -13.41 -0.71
CA LYS A 106 -13.96 -14.24 -1.58
C LYS A 106 -13.11 -15.36 -2.16
N VAL A 107 -13.73 -16.48 -2.52
CA VAL A 107 -13.09 -17.53 -3.33
C VAL A 107 -13.77 -17.53 -4.69
N SER A 108 -13.01 -17.34 -5.76
CA SER A 108 -13.46 -17.36 -7.16
C SER A 108 -12.51 -18.22 -7.95
N ASP A 109 -13.02 -19.13 -8.78
CA ASP A 109 -12.20 -19.92 -9.72
C ASP A 109 -11.02 -20.63 -9.02
N GLY A 110 -11.26 -21.15 -7.82
CA GLY A 110 -10.22 -21.84 -7.02
C GLY A 110 -9.17 -20.92 -6.39
N ILE A 111 -9.27 -19.61 -6.55
CA ILE A 111 -8.33 -18.62 -5.99
C ILE A 111 -8.99 -17.92 -4.81
N LEU A 112 -8.28 -17.84 -3.68
CA LEU A 112 -8.68 -17.00 -2.56
C LEU A 112 -8.25 -15.57 -2.84
N HIS A 113 -9.18 -14.63 -2.80
CA HIS A 113 -8.93 -13.19 -2.78
C HIS A 113 -9.19 -12.65 -1.39
N PHE A 114 -8.21 -11.97 -0.80
CA PHE A 114 -8.34 -11.26 0.47
C PHE A 114 -8.07 -9.78 0.26
N PHE A 115 -9.10 -8.97 0.49
CA PHE A 115 -9.04 -7.52 0.32
C PHE A 115 -8.71 -6.84 1.63
N VAL A 116 -7.85 -5.82 1.58
CA VAL A 116 -7.52 -4.95 2.73
C VAL A 116 -7.16 -3.56 2.24
N THR A 117 -7.54 -2.54 3.00
CA THR A 117 -7.25 -1.13 2.73
C THR A 117 -6.35 -0.55 3.82
N TYR A 118 -5.28 0.12 3.42
CA TYR A 118 -4.41 0.86 4.33
C TYR A 118 -4.50 2.37 4.06
N GLU A 119 -4.99 3.11 5.05
CA GLU A 119 -5.10 4.56 4.99
C GLU A 119 -3.98 5.25 5.77
N ASN A 120 -3.54 6.42 5.28
CA ASN A 120 -2.49 7.19 5.94
C ASN A 120 -2.63 8.70 5.64
N ILE A 121 -1.98 9.53 6.45
CA ILE A 121 -1.84 10.97 6.21
C ILE A 121 -0.37 11.29 5.95
N LEU A 122 -0.07 11.76 4.73
CA LEU A 122 1.27 12.15 4.32
C LEU A 122 1.39 13.67 4.25
N ARG A 123 2.59 14.20 4.54
CA ARG A 123 2.92 15.62 4.37
C ARG A 123 3.75 15.81 3.10
N SER A 124 3.37 16.73 2.24
CA SER A 124 4.18 17.09 1.07
C SER A 124 5.45 17.80 1.54
N VAL A 125 6.61 17.32 1.08
CA VAL A 125 7.87 18.03 1.26
C VAL A 125 7.95 19.12 0.19
N SER A 126 7.46 20.32 0.49
CA SER A 126 7.66 21.49 -0.37
C SER A 126 9.11 21.95 -0.28
N LYS A 127 9.76 22.24 -1.41
CA LYS A 127 11.03 22.97 -1.42
C LYS A 127 10.85 24.28 -0.63
N PRO A 128 11.87 24.76 0.11
CA PRO A 128 11.79 26.05 0.79
C PRO A 128 11.37 27.12 -0.23
N ILE A 129 10.29 27.84 0.05
CA ILE A 129 9.89 28.98 -0.77
C ILE A 129 10.96 30.05 -0.53
N GLU A 130 11.65 30.48 -1.58
CA GLU A 130 12.57 31.60 -1.50
C GLU A 130 11.76 32.81 -0.99
N HIS A 131 12.07 33.29 0.21
CA HIS A 131 11.38 34.45 0.77
C HIS A 131 11.53 35.64 -0.18
N MET A 132 10.48 36.45 -0.34
CA MET A 132 10.56 37.68 -1.14
C MET A 132 11.76 38.51 -0.68
N LYS A 133 12.66 38.84 -1.61
CA LYS A 133 13.83 39.68 -1.32
C LYS A 133 13.35 41.04 -0.80
N HIS A 134 13.97 41.50 0.29
CA HIS A 134 13.75 42.83 0.83
C HIS A 134 14.10 43.87 -0.24
N MET A 135 13.19 44.81 -0.51
CA MET A 135 13.41 45.88 -1.46
C MET A 135 14.05 47.06 -0.73
N GLU A 136 15.34 47.32 -0.96
CA GLU A 136 15.99 48.54 -0.46
C GLU A 136 15.58 49.72 -1.34
N LEU A 137 14.77 50.62 -0.78
CA LEU A 137 14.40 51.87 -1.45
C LEU A 137 15.56 52.87 -1.33
N THR A 138 16.25 53.14 -2.42
CA THR A 138 17.24 54.23 -2.47
C THR A 138 16.56 55.51 -2.96
N GLU A 139 16.24 56.42 -2.04
CA GLU A 139 15.78 57.76 -2.39
C GLU A 139 16.99 58.64 -2.76
N ARG A 140 16.90 59.31 -3.91
CA ARG A 140 17.82 60.40 -4.29
C ARG A 140 17.03 61.69 -4.40
N VAL A 141 17.31 62.64 -3.52
CA VAL A 141 16.81 64.00 -3.63
C VAL A 141 17.60 64.69 -4.76
N LYS A 142 16.89 65.23 -5.74
CA LYS A 142 17.49 66.08 -6.78
C LYS A 142 17.52 67.50 -6.25
N ASP A 143 18.71 67.97 -5.85
CA ASP A 143 18.92 69.37 -5.50
C ASP A 143 18.60 70.27 -6.70
N GLY A 144 17.59 71.13 -6.52
CA GLY A 144 17.25 72.20 -7.45
C GLY A 144 18.20 73.37 -7.27
N ARG A 145 18.80 73.81 -8.38
CA ARG A 145 19.56 75.05 -8.48
C ARG A 145 18.70 76.28 -8.25
#